data_AF-A0A382IH80-F1
#
_entry.id   AF-A0A382IH80-F1
#
_cell.length_a   1.000
_cell.length_b   1.000
_cell.length_c   1.000
_cell.angle_alpha   90.00
_cell.angle_beta   90.00
_cell.angle_gamma   90.00
#
_symmetry.space_group_name_H-M   'P 1'
#
loop_
_entity.id
_entity.type
_entity.pdbx_description
1 polymer ?
#
loop_
_entity_poly.entity_id
_entity_poly.type
_entity_poly.pdbx_seq_one_letter_code
_entity_poly.pdbx_strand_id
1 'polypeptide(L)'
;TYVIDLPEDGHGQTWAADTSFGIRIKWNHADAVLGANADKAMFWVPGAEFAVGEVALFKDPTYTLAAMQAAEFGLIGVFEDAPSSGADATYKMKGQYPGIFYNYSVCSSAGSTAPMTDQGLYTWDQTSYNFTIKRDPSIAGSQVLPQFDDGTLTMTNDTTMKIVFKDRDSHSTLYAEIMDSWDEGNHPDTLKGGNGENSGGDRTYMAFPPLILDSDNAFAGTWDATLHPESAQASSGFYRDSTNTDLASWSYFLTWYAFSFGAEVDHITSLIVDGTLASSSVDLDGTAGLTGTDFAMYMGGSAQQDPTKTTVTGLLYAALFDATTGGLKNDSDHAFDPTDAASGGKMTFNVERDCAVPVDATIDFDATFTRCTTDNCAGDGYHVAPTWD
;
A
#
# COMPACT_ATOMS: atom_id res chain seq x y z
N THR A 1 -17.20 1.89 -9.79
CA THR A 1 -16.52 2.07 -8.48
C THR A 1 -15.32 1.15 -8.43
N TYR A 2 -14.26 1.48 -7.69
CA TYR A 2 -13.08 0.61 -7.53
C TYR A 2 -13.03 0.09 -6.10
N VAL A 3 -12.89 -1.22 -5.94
CA VAL A 3 -12.61 -1.86 -4.65
C VAL A 3 -11.21 -2.47 -4.72
N ILE A 4 -10.39 -2.21 -3.70
CA ILE A 4 -8.97 -2.56 -3.62
C ILE A 4 -8.73 -3.25 -2.27
N ASP A 5 -8.53 -4.57 -2.29
CA ASP A 5 -8.34 -5.39 -1.09
C ASP A 5 -6.99 -6.11 -1.12
N LEU A 6 -6.47 -6.44 0.07
CA LEU A 6 -5.29 -7.32 0.18
C LEU A 6 -5.67 -8.78 -0.08
N PRO A 7 -4.88 -9.53 -0.88
CA PRO A 7 -5.24 -10.89 -1.27
C PRO A 7 -5.33 -11.85 -0.09
N GLU A 8 -6.31 -12.76 -0.16
CA GLU A 8 -6.43 -13.88 0.76
C GLU A 8 -5.30 -14.89 0.56
N ASP A 9 -4.88 -15.56 1.65
CA ASP A 9 -3.84 -16.60 1.59
C ASP A 9 -4.31 -17.81 0.76
N GLY A 10 -3.44 -18.35 -0.09
CA GLY A 10 -3.67 -19.62 -0.81
C GLY A 10 -3.90 -19.53 -2.33
N HIS A 11 -3.83 -18.35 -2.94
CA HIS A 11 -4.00 -18.17 -4.39
C HIS A 11 -2.71 -17.65 -5.05
N GLY A 12 -1.82 -18.56 -5.49
CA GLY A 12 -0.64 -18.24 -6.31
C GLY A 12 0.62 -17.79 -5.54
N GLN A 13 0.47 -17.14 -4.39
CA GLN A 13 1.53 -16.94 -3.39
C GLN A 13 1.00 -17.36 -2.01
N THR A 14 1.78 -18.17 -1.28
CA THR A 14 1.52 -18.41 0.14
C THR A 14 2.22 -17.31 0.91
N TRP A 15 1.45 -16.38 1.45
CA TRP A 15 1.98 -15.39 2.36
C TRP A 15 2.17 -16.07 3.71
N ALA A 16 3.24 -15.75 4.43
CA ALA A 16 3.27 -16.15 5.83
C ALA A 16 2.06 -15.49 6.52
N ALA A 17 1.42 -16.18 7.47
CA ALA A 17 0.16 -15.72 8.10
C ALA A 17 0.28 -14.35 8.82
N ASP A 18 1.50 -13.86 8.98
CA ASP A 18 1.92 -12.58 9.54
C ASP A 18 2.44 -11.59 8.49
N THR A 19 2.21 -11.83 7.20
CA THR A 19 2.60 -10.89 6.14
C THR A 19 1.71 -9.67 6.22
N SER A 20 2.26 -8.59 6.76
CA SER A 20 1.69 -7.26 6.67
C SER A 20 2.43 -6.40 5.66
N PHE A 21 1.69 -5.48 5.09
CA PHE A 21 2.16 -4.54 4.09
C PHE A 21 2.02 -3.13 4.66
N GLY A 22 2.95 -2.24 4.37
CA GLY A 22 2.87 -0.90 4.93
C GLY A 22 4.02 -0.01 4.53
N ILE A 23 4.03 1.19 5.09
CA ILE A 23 5.11 2.13 4.83
C ILE A 23 6.21 1.89 5.87
N ARG A 24 7.39 1.48 5.40
CA ARG A 24 8.59 1.37 6.23
C ARG A 24 9.39 2.65 6.18
N ILE A 25 10.02 2.96 7.29
CA ILE A 25 10.95 4.07 7.42
C ILE A 25 12.28 3.55 7.97
N LYS A 26 13.40 4.08 7.49
CA LYS A 26 14.75 3.74 7.97
C LYS A 26 15.45 4.98 8.47
N TRP A 27 16.18 4.84 9.58
CA TRP A 27 16.95 5.94 10.13
C TRP A 27 18.02 6.40 9.12
N ASN A 28 18.08 7.71 8.86
CA ASN A 28 18.93 8.30 7.83
C ASN A 28 20.44 8.07 8.04
N HIS A 29 20.88 7.72 9.26
CA HIS A 29 22.26 7.40 9.58
C HIS A 29 22.51 5.93 9.89
N ALA A 30 21.52 5.05 9.71
CA ALA A 30 21.61 3.63 10.05
C ALA A 30 22.83 2.94 9.42
N ASP A 31 23.06 3.15 8.12
CA ASP A 31 24.18 2.50 7.42
C ASP A 31 25.54 2.99 7.91
N ALA A 32 25.65 4.28 8.26
CA ALA A 32 26.89 4.87 8.75
C ALA A 32 27.21 4.46 10.21
N VAL A 33 26.19 4.30 11.05
CA VAL A 33 26.36 4.05 12.49
C VAL A 33 26.29 2.56 12.84
N LEU A 34 25.38 1.80 12.23
CA LEU A 34 25.12 0.39 12.55
C LEU A 34 25.80 -0.58 11.58
N GLY A 35 26.27 -0.09 10.42
CA GLY A 35 26.93 -0.90 9.40
C GLY A 35 26.06 -2.08 8.96
N ALA A 36 26.56 -3.31 9.17
CA ALA A 36 25.84 -4.53 8.81
C ALA A 36 24.49 -4.73 9.54
N ASN A 37 24.22 -3.95 10.59
CA ASN A 37 22.97 -3.99 11.34
C ASN A 37 21.99 -2.85 10.98
N ALA A 38 22.22 -2.11 9.88
CA ALA A 38 21.41 -0.96 9.50
C ALA A 38 19.91 -1.26 9.40
N ASP A 39 19.54 -2.47 8.97
CA ASP A 39 18.15 -2.89 8.83
C ASP A 39 17.42 -3.04 10.17
N LYS A 40 18.14 -3.08 11.31
CA LYS A 40 17.54 -3.03 12.66
C LYS A 40 16.98 -1.65 13.02
N ALA A 41 17.34 -0.60 12.27
CA ALA A 41 16.80 0.75 12.44
C ALA A 41 15.75 1.07 11.36
N MET A 42 15.06 0.04 10.88
CA MET A 42 13.91 0.15 10.00
C MET A 42 12.64 -0.25 10.74
N PHE A 43 11.61 0.57 10.63
CA PHE A 43 10.38 0.44 11.40
C PHE A 43 9.17 0.64 10.49
N TRP A 44 8.05 0.00 10.84
CA TRP A 44 6.75 0.38 10.28
C TRP A 44 6.33 1.74 10.82
N VAL A 45 5.73 2.56 9.97
CA VAL A 45 5.09 3.79 10.43
C VAL A 45 3.85 3.42 11.26
N PRO A 46 3.70 3.94 12.49
CA PRO A 46 2.53 3.65 13.31
C PRO A 46 1.23 3.97 12.58
N GLY A 47 0.32 2.98 12.51
CA GLY A 47 -0.98 3.14 11.86
C GLY A 47 -0.96 3.16 10.32
N ALA A 48 0.16 2.77 9.69
CA ALA A 48 0.28 2.60 8.24
C ALA A 48 0.66 1.16 7.85
N GLU A 49 0.20 0.20 8.66
CA GLU A 49 0.26 -1.24 8.42
C GLU A 49 -1.11 -1.72 7.96
N PHE A 50 -1.11 -2.60 6.96
CA PHE A 50 -2.28 -3.20 6.35
C PHE A 50 -2.15 -4.72 6.38
N ALA A 51 -3.19 -5.40 6.87
CA ALA A 51 -3.28 -6.85 6.95
C ALA A 51 -4.19 -7.43 5.85
N VAL A 52 -4.04 -8.72 5.54
CA VAL A 52 -4.92 -9.44 4.61
C VAL A 52 -6.40 -9.20 4.93
N GLY A 53 -7.20 -8.85 3.91
CA GLY A 53 -8.61 -8.50 4.06
C GLY A 53 -8.89 -7.05 4.47
N GLU A 54 -7.85 -6.22 4.66
CA GLU A 54 -8.00 -4.76 4.82
C GLU A 54 -7.95 -4.04 3.46
N VAL A 55 -8.64 -2.90 3.39
CA VAL A 55 -8.68 -2.02 2.21
C VAL A 55 -7.46 -1.12 2.23
N ALA A 56 -6.50 -1.36 1.32
CA ALA A 56 -5.17 -0.74 1.35
C ALA A 56 -5.12 0.74 0.92
N LEU A 57 -5.99 1.17 -0.01
CA LEU A 57 -6.41 2.54 -0.38
C LEU A 57 -6.87 2.59 -1.84
N PHE A 58 -8.03 3.19 -2.13
CA PHE A 58 -8.23 4.57 -2.62
C PHE A 58 -9.72 4.69 -2.99
N LYS A 59 -10.44 5.47 -2.17
CA LYS A 59 -11.81 5.97 -2.29
C LYS A 59 -12.51 5.66 -3.61
N ASP A 60 -13.69 5.03 -3.54
CA ASP A 60 -14.71 4.97 -4.59
C ASP A 60 -14.78 6.27 -5.40
N PRO A 61 -14.02 6.42 -6.50
CA PRO A 61 -14.13 7.58 -7.34
C PRO A 61 -15.37 7.31 -8.17
N THR A 62 -16.50 7.86 -7.74
CA THR A 62 -17.69 7.87 -8.59
C THR A 62 -17.48 8.95 -9.64
N TYR A 63 -17.22 8.54 -10.87
CA TYR A 63 -17.13 9.47 -11.99
C TYR A 63 -18.52 9.89 -12.43
N THR A 64 -18.85 11.17 -12.27
CA THR A 64 -20.01 11.78 -12.95
C THR A 64 -19.74 11.87 -14.45
N LEU A 65 -20.78 12.05 -15.28
CA LEU A 65 -20.59 12.24 -16.74
C LEU A 65 -19.59 13.35 -17.07
N ALA A 66 -19.64 14.48 -16.34
CA ALA A 66 -18.68 15.57 -16.54
C ALA A 66 -17.25 15.17 -16.17
N ALA A 67 -17.06 14.37 -15.11
CA ALA A 67 -15.75 13.85 -14.73
C ALA A 67 -15.23 12.82 -15.74
N MET A 68 -16.11 11.96 -16.26
CA MET A 68 -15.78 11.02 -17.33
C MET A 68 -15.32 11.76 -18.59
N GLN A 69 -16.06 12.79 -19.02
CA GLN A 69 -15.67 13.61 -20.16
C GLN A 69 -14.33 14.32 -19.96
N ALA A 70 -14.09 14.89 -18.77
CA ALA A 70 -12.84 15.58 -18.45
C ALA A 70 -11.64 14.63 -18.39
N ALA A 71 -11.85 13.37 -18.01
CA ALA A 71 -10.84 12.33 -18.01
C ALA A 71 -10.76 11.56 -19.34
N GLU A 72 -11.52 12.02 -20.36
CA GLU A 72 -11.60 11.41 -21.69
C GLU A 72 -12.06 9.94 -21.66
N PHE A 73 -12.86 9.56 -20.67
CA PHE A 73 -13.49 8.24 -20.59
C PHE A 73 -14.63 8.18 -21.59
N GLY A 74 -14.63 7.15 -22.44
CA GLY A 74 -15.69 6.99 -23.42
C GLY A 74 -15.52 5.72 -24.20
N LEU A 75 -16.61 4.96 -24.34
CA LEU A 75 -16.67 3.71 -25.06
C LEU A 75 -17.72 3.80 -26.16
N ILE A 76 -17.35 3.38 -27.37
CA ILE A 76 -18.24 3.19 -28.50
C ILE A 76 -18.38 1.69 -28.73
N GLY A 77 -19.63 1.22 -28.70
CA GLY A 77 -19.99 -0.18 -28.95
C GLY A 77 -20.76 -0.35 -30.26
N VAL A 78 -20.53 -1.48 -30.92
CA VAL A 78 -21.38 -2.04 -31.98
C VAL A 78 -21.89 -3.38 -31.46
N PHE A 79 -23.21 -3.54 -31.42
CA PHE A 79 -23.89 -4.76 -30.98
C PHE A 79 -24.70 -5.28 -32.17
N GLU A 80 -24.30 -6.44 -32.69
CA GLU A 80 -24.94 -7.07 -33.85
C GLU A 80 -26.15 -7.91 -33.43
N ASP A 81 -27.10 -8.13 -34.34
CA ASP A 81 -28.25 -9.00 -34.04
C ASP A 81 -27.82 -10.48 -34.01
N ALA A 82 -28.33 -11.23 -33.03
CA ALA A 82 -28.15 -12.67 -32.98
C ALA A 82 -28.83 -13.35 -34.20
N PRO A 83 -28.24 -14.41 -34.77
CA PRO A 83 -28.83 -15.10 -35.92
C PRO A 83 -30.15 -15.81 -35.59
N SER A 84 -30.41 -16.09 -34.32
CA SER A 84 -31.68 -16.64 -33.81
C SER A 84 -31.78 -16.46 -32.29
N SER A 85 -33.00 -16.63 -31.74
CA SER A 85 -33.22 -16.60 -30.29
C SER A 85 -32.37 -17.63 -29.55
N GLY A 86 -31.62 -17.19 -28.54
CA GLY A 86 -30.74 -18.05 -27.75
C GLY A 86 -29.39 -18.36 -28.40
N ALA A 87 -29.12 -17.85 -29.59
CA ALA A 87 -27.78 -17.86 -30.18
C ALA A 87 -26.98 -16.64 -29.70
N ASP A 88 -25.65 -16.78 -29.72
CA ASP A 88 -24.75 -15.67 -29.44
C ASP A 88 -24.81 -14.61 -30.54
N ALA A 89 -24.67 -13.36 -30.15
CA ALA A 89 -24.47 -12.21 -31.03
C ALA A 89 -23.04 -11.69 -30.89
N THR A 90 -22.55 -10.98 -31.91
CA THR A 90 -21.22 -10.36 -31.87
C THR A 90 -21.32 -8.96 -31.30
N TYR A 91 -20.38 -8.58 -30.43
CA TYR A 91 -20.16 -7.18 -30.07
C TYR A 91 -18.74 -6.75 -30.39
N LYS A 92 -18.57 -5.44 -30.56
CA LYS A 92 -17.27 -4.77 -30.66
C LYS A 92 -17.31 -3.51 -29.82
N MET A 93 -16.29 -3.26 -29.01
CA MET A 93 -16.17 -2.05 -28.20
C MET A 93 -14.79 -1.43 -28.38
N LYS A 94 -14.76 -0.11 -28.54
CA LYS A 94 -13.52 0.69 -28.63
C LYS A 94 -13.65 1.95 -27.80
N GLY A 95 -12.52 2.46 -27.29
CA GLY A 95 -12.51 3.74 -26.61
C GLY A 95 -11.45 3.81 -25.53
N GLN A 96 -11.65 4.71 -24.57
CA GLN A 96 -10.80 4.83 -23.38
C GLN A 96 -11.52 4.18 -22.20
N TYR A 97 -10.95 3.07 -21.73
CA TYR A 97 -11.46 2.31 -20.58
C TYR A 97 -10.88 2.86 -19.28
N PRO A 98 -11.70 3.08 -18.24
CA PRO A 98 -11.23 3.60 -16.98
C PRO A 98 -10.49 2.51 -16.20
N GLY A 99 -9.31 2.81 -15.67
CA GLY A 99 -8.57 1.92 -14.78
C GLY A 99 -7.88 2.69 -13.66
N ILE A 100 -7.31 1.96 -12.70
CA ILE A 100 -6.33 2.53 -11.78
C ILE A 100 -5.00 1.84 -12.08
N PHE A 101 -3.98 2.62 -12.33
CA PHE A 101 -2.67 2.11 -12.69
C PHE A 101 -1.64 2.60 -11.70
N TYR A 102 -0.72 1.70 -11.37
CA TYR A 102 0.42 2.01 -10.56
C TYR A 102 1.58 2.47 -11.44
N ASN A 103 2.11 3.65 -11.14
CA ASN A 103 3.31 4.20 -11.77
C ASN A 103 4.53 3.92 -10.89
N TYR A 104 5.32 2.94 -11.34
CA TYR A 104 6.52 2.46 -10.68
C TYR A 104 7.62 3.52 -10.54
N SER A 105 7.77 4.41 -11.53
CA SER A 105 8.89 5.36 -11.56
C SER A 105 8.81 6.43 -10.46
N VAL A 106 7.60 6.72 -9.99
CA VAL A 106 7.31 7.76 -8.98
C VAL A 106 6.60 7.19 -7.75
N CYS A 107 6.36 5.89 -7.74
CA CYS A 107 5.60 5.18 -6.74
C CYS A 107 4.26 5.84 -6.38
N SER A 108 3.38 5.91 -7.37
CA SER A 108 2.06 6.49 -7.21
C SER A 108 1.01 5.69 -7.95
N SER A 109 -0.15 5.47 -7.35
CA SER A 109 -1.34 5.00 -8.05
C SER A 109 -2.21 6.18 -8.46
N ALA A 110 -2.72 6.15 -9.68
CA ALA A 110 -3.66 7.15 -10.16
C ALA A 110 -4.72 6.50 -11.04
N GLY A 111 -5.91 7.12 -11.07
CA GLY A 111 -6.87 6.85 -12.14
C GLY A 111 -6.21 7.13 -13.49
N SER A 112 -6.34 6.20 -14.42
CA SER A 112 -5.81 6.33 -15.77
C SER A 112 -6.83 5.80 -16.77
N THR A 113 -6.51 6.02 -18.04
CA THR A 113 -7.22 5.44 -19.16
C THR A 113 -6.28 4.54 -19.95
N ALA A 114 -6.79 3.39 -20.36
CA ALA A 114 -6.14 2.61 -21.40
C ALA A 114 -7.03 2.56 -22.65
N PRO A 115 -6.44 2.69 -23.86
CA PRO A 115 -7.21 2.46 -25.07
C PRO A 115 -7.63 0.99 -25.09
N MET A 116 -8.94 0.77 -25.14
CA MET A 116 -9.52 -0.56 -25.25
C MET A 116 -9.94 -0.81 -26.70
N THR A 117 -9.62 -2.00 -27.20
CA THR A 117 -10.24 -2.59 -28.38
C THR A 117 -10.66 -3.99 -28.00
N ASP A 118 -11.95 -4.18 -27.83
CA ASP A 118 -12.55 -5.41 -27.36
C ASP A 118 -13.59 -5.93 -28.36
N GLN A 119 -13.72 -7.25 -28.44
CA GLN A 119 -14.72 -7.91 -29.25
C GLN A 119 -14.96 -9.32 -28.74
N GLY A 120 -16.18 -9.79 -28.91
CA GLY A 120 -16.54 -11.13 -28.46
C GLY A 120 -17.99 -11.45 -28.75
N LEU A 121 -18.47 -12.46 -28.04
CA LEU A 121 -19.84 -12.92 -28.12
C LEU A 121 -20.61 -12.43 -26.91
N TYR A 122 -21.89 -12.10 -27.11
CA TYR A 122 -22.81 -11.80 -26.03
C TYR A 122 -24.15 -12.51 -26.20
N THR A 123 -24.83 -12.72 -25.08
CA THR A 123 -26.24 -13.09 -25.04
C THR A 123 -27.00 -12.12 -24.14
N TRP A 124 -28.29 -11.93 -24.43
CA TRP A 124 -29.19 -11.15 -23.59
C TRP A 124 -30.55 -11.82 -23.49
N ASP A 125 -30.91 -12.26 -22.29
CA ASP A 125 -32.27 -12.70 -21.99
C ASP A 125 -33.12 -11.50 -21.59
N GLN A 126 -34.05 -11.09 -22.46
CA GLN A 126 -34.92 -9.94 -22.22
C GLN A 126 -35.92 -10.13 -21.07
N THR A 127 -36.12 -11.38 -20.61
CA THR A 127 -37.04 -11.69 -19.51
C THR A 127 -36.36 -11.52 -18.16
N SER A 128 -35.16 -12.09 -18.01
CA SER A 128 -34.36 -12.01 -16.78
C SER A 128 -33.43 -10.80 -16.76
N TYR A 129 -33.26 -10.12 -17.90
CA TYR A 129 -32.27 -9.08 -18.18
C TYR A 129 -30.81 -9.53 -18.06
N ASN A 130 -30.56 -10.84 -17.92
CA ASN A 130 -29.22 -11.39 -17.84
C ASN A 130 -28.45 -11.11 -19.14
N PHE A 131 -27.24 -10.59 -18.99
CA PHE A 131 -26.31 -10.27 -20.06
C PHE A 131 -24.98 -10.98 -19.80
N THR A 132 -24.57 -11.81 -20.76
CA THR A 132 -23.32 -12.57 -20.71
C THR A 132 -22.38 -12.07 -21.79
N ILE A 133 -21.09 -11.97 -21.48
CA ILE A 133 -20.00 -11.80 -22.45
C ILE A 133 -19.09 -13.01 -22.38
N LYS A 134 -18.66 -13.51 -23.54
CA LYS A 134 -17.67 -14.59 -23.62
C LYS A 134 -16.73 -14.40 -24.81
N ARG A 135 -15.60 -15.10 -24.74
CA ARG A 135 -14.62 -15.11 -25.83
C ARG A 135 -15.19 -15.77 -27.08
N ASP A 136 -15.02 -15.11 -28.22
CA ASP A 136 -15.16 -15.76 -29.52
C ASP A 136 -13.83 -16.42 -29.91
N PRO A 137 -13.72 -17.76 -29.93
CA PRO A 137 -12.49 -18.43 -30.35
C PRO A 137 -12.22 -18.26 -31.86
N SER A 138 -13.20 -17.81 -32.65
CA SER A 138 -13.12 -17.66 -34.10
C SER A 138 -12.69 -16.26 -34.56
N ILE A 139 -12.73 -15.27 -33.67
CA ILE A 139 -12.31 -13.90 -33.99
C ILE A 139 -10.85 -13.70 -33.58
N ALA A 140 -10.04 -13.18 -34.52
CA ALA A 140 -8.65 -12.81 -34.26
C ALA A 140 -8.58 -11.46 -33.52
N GLY A 141 -7.78 -11.40 -32.45
CA GLY A 141 -7.58 -10.21 -31.62
C GLY A 141 -7.56 -10.56 -30.14
N SER A 142 -7.20 -9.58 -29.30
CA SER A 142 -7.35 -9.70 -27.85
C SER A 142 -8.78 -9.32 -27.48
N GLN A 143 -9.44 -10.19 -26.71
CA GLN A 143 -10.55 -9.75 -25.87
C GLN A 143 -9.90 -9.10 -24.64
N VAL A 144 -10.30 -7.86 -24.34
CA VAL A 144 -9.76 -7.09 -23.21
C VAL A 144 -10.67 -7.23 -22.01
N LEU A 145 -11.99 -7.25 -22.21
CA LEU A 145 -12.91 -7.51 -21.09
C LEU A 145 -12.93 -9.00 -20.75
N PRO A 146 -12.86 -9.36 -19.47
CA PRO A 146 -13.04 -10.75 -19.08
C PRO A 146 -14.44 -11.24 -19.45
N GLN A 147 -14.56 -12.56 -19.67
CA GLN A 147 -15.87 -13.18 -19.77
C GLN A 147 -16.65 -13.02 -18.45
N PHE A 148 -17.97 -12.90 -18.52
CA PHE A 148 -18.85 -12.87 -17.34
C PHE A 148 -20.26 -13.30 -17.74
N ASP A 149 -20.99 -13.91 -16.82
CA ASP A 149 -22.37 -14.39 -17.01
C ASP A 149 -23.39 -13.74 -16.07
N ASP A 150 -22.95 -12.76 -15.30
CA ASP A 150 -23.72 -12.10 -14.24
C ASP A 150 -24.04 -10.63 -14.53
N GLY A 151 -23.82 -10.18 -15.76
CA GLY A 151 -24.17 -8.84 -16.20
C GLY A 151 -25.68 -8.64 -16.31
N THR A 152 -26.10 -7.37 -16.34
CA THR A 152 -27.47 -6.95 -16.60
C THR A 152 -27.51 -5.96 -17.75
N LEU A 153 -28.36 -6.21 -18.75
CA LEU A 153 -28.62 -5.27 -19.85
C LEU A 153 -30.09 -4.87 -19.85
N THR A 154 -30.35 -3.56 -19.88
CA THR A 154 -31.69 -3.00 -19.97
C THR A 154 -31.77 -1.95 -21.08
N MET A 155 -32.78 -2.07 -21.93
CA MET A 155 -33.11 -1.04 -22.92
C MET A 155 -34.15 -0.11 -22.30
N THR A 156 -33.77 1.15 -22.05
CA THR A 156 -34.71 2.16 -21.51
C THR A 156 -35.62 2.69 -22.62
N ASN A 157 -35.12 2.73 -23.85
CA ASN A 157 -35.85 3.01 -25.09
C ASN A 157 -35.04 2.48 -26.28
N ASP A 158 -35.47 2.74 -27.52
CA ASP A 158 -34.83 2.32 -28.77
C ASP A 158 -33.48 3.00 -29.07
N THR A 159 -33.07 3.96 -28.24
CA THR A 159 -31.82 4.72 -28.36
C THR A 159 -30.94 4.68 -27.12
N THR A 160 -31.40 4.09 -26.01
CA THR A 160 -30.71 4.13 -24.72
C THR A 160 -30.63 2.75 -24.12
N MET A 161 -29.40 2.31 -23.88
CA MET A 161 -29.06 1.01 -23.30
C MET A 161 -28.27 1.22 -22.02
N LYS A 162 -28.62 0.50 -20.96
CA LYS A 162 -27.86 0.47 -19.72
C LYS A 162 -27.26 -0.93 -19.53
N ILE A 163 -25.96 -0.98 -19.28
CA ILE A 163 -25.22 -2.21 -18.98
C ILE A 163 -24.64 -2.07 -17.57
N VAL A 164 -24.82 -3.12 -16.77
CA VAL A 164 -24.25 -3.25 -15.44
C VAL A 164 -23.47 -4.56 -15.35
N PHE A 165 -22.21 -4.53 -14.94
CA PHE A 165 -21.39 -5.72 -14.68
C PHE A 165 -20.24 -5.38 -13.73
N LYS A 166 -19.55 -6.42 -13.24
CA LYS A 166 -18.35 -6.28 -12.41
C LYS A 166 -17.13 -6.83 -13.14
N ASP A 167 -16.14 -5.98 -13.35
CA ASP A 167 -14.83 -6.37 -13.87
C ASP A 167 -13.99 -6.99 -12.75
N ARG A 168 -13.36 -8.13 -13.05
CA ARG A 168 -12.66 -9.01 -12.10
C ARG A 168 -11.28 -9.44 -12.61
N ASP A 169 -10.84 -8.88 -13.74
CA ASP A 169 -9.61 -9.29 -14.45
C ASP A 169 -8.36 -9.35 -13.57
N SER A 170 -8.33 -8.55 -12.50
CA SER A 170 -7.21 -8.38 -11.58
C SER A 170 -7.53 -8.90 -10.16
N HIS A 171 -8.38 -9.92 -10.03
CA HIS A 171 -8.83 -10.45 -8.75
C HIS A 171 -8.53 -11.95 -8.57
N SER A 172 -7.64 -12.26 -7.63
CA SER A 172 -7.05 -13.60 -7.46
C SER A 172 -7.96 -14.67 -6.87
N THR A 173 -9.01 -14.32 -6.13
CA THR A 173 -10.03 -15.29 -5.67
C THR A 173 -11.21 -15.45 -6.64
N LEU A 174 -11.42 -14.47 -7.53
CA LEU A 174 -12.53 -14.47 -8.51
C LEU A 174 -12.06 -14.83 -9.93
N TYR A 175 -10.76 -15.03 -10.15
CA TYR A 175 -10.21 -15.33 -11.49
C TYR A 175 -10.87 -16.55 -12.15
N ALA A 176 -11.29 -17.55 -11.36
CA ALA A 176 -11.94 -18.75 -11.87
C ALA A 176 -13.30 -18.48 -12.55
N GLU A 177 -13.89 -17.30 -12.30
CA GLU A 177 -15.10 -16.84 -13.01
C GLU A 177 -14.78 -16.40 -14.45
N ILE A 178 -13.51 -16.12 -14.76
CA ILE A 178 -13.12 -15.43 -15.99
C ILE A 178 -11.95 -16.08 -16.77
N MET A 179 -11.12 -16.92 -16.14
CA MET A 179 -10.00 -17.60 -16.79
C MET A 179 -9.61 -18.92 -16.08
N ASP A 180 -8.85 -19.76 -16.78
CA ASP A 180 -8.53 -21.13 -16.33
C ASP A 180 -7.33 -21.21 -15.37
N SER A 181 -6.44 -20.21 -15.37
CA SER A 181 -5.21 -20.20 -14.58
C SER A 181 -4.84 -18.79 -14.17
N TRP A 182 -4.28 -18.64 -12.96
CA TRP A 182 -3.78 -17.38 -12.42
C TRP A 182 -2.25 -17.40 -12.36
N ASP A 183 -1.60 -16.38 -12.93
CA ASP A 183 -0.17 -16.09 -12.76
C ASP A 183 0.00 -14.89 -11.83
N GLU A 184 0.69 -15.11 -10.72
CA GLU A 184 0.94 -14.06 -9.74
C GLU A 184 2.00 -13.06 -10.22
N GLY A 185 2.88 -13.47 -11.14
CA GLY A 185 4.07 -12.71 -11.51
C GLY A 185 5.07 -12.57 -10.35
N ASN A 186 5.96 -11.58 -10.46
CA ASN A 186 6.91 -11.19 -9.42
C ASN A 186 6.52 -9.85 -8.79
N HIS A 187 7.13 -9.53 -7.64
CA HIS A 187 7.07 -8.17 -7.14
C HIS A 187 7.73 -7.23 -8.16
N PRO A 188 7.11 -6.11 -8.53
CA PRO A 188 7.55 -5.25 -9.63
C PRO A 188 8.92 -4.57 -9.41
N ASP A 189 9.33 -4.40 -8.15
CA ASP A 189 10.69 -3.95 -7.80
C ASP A 189 11.76 -4.92 -8.32
N THR A 190 12.72 -4.39 -9.07
CA THR A 190 13.90 -5.12 -9.58
C THR A 190 14.72 -5.82 -8.49
N LEU A 191 14.76 -5.28 -7.27
CA LEU A 191 15.44 -5.90 -6.13
C LEU A 191 14.67 -7.11 -5.59
N LYS A 192 13.39 -7.25 -5.94
CA LYS A 192 12.51 -8.35 -5.56
C LYS A 192 12.08 -9.23 -6.75
N GLY A 193 12.83 -9.19 -7.86
CA GLY A 193 12.64 -10.06 -9.02
C GLY A 193 11.76 -9.50 -10.15
N GLY A 194 11.26 -8.26 -10.02
CA GLY A 194 10.50 -7.59 -11.07
C GLY A 194 11.36 -6.94 -12.15
N ASN A 195 10.69 -6.31 -13.12
CA ASN A 195 11.33 -5.58 -14.22
C ASN A 195 11.30 -4.05 -14.06
N GLY A 196 10.72 -3.54 -12.97
CA GLY A 196 10.55 -2.10 -12.72
C GLY A 196 9.37 -1.46 -13.47
N GLU A 197 8.57 -2.23 -14.20
CA GLU A 197 7.47 -1.75 -15.05
C GLU A 197 6.13 -2.45 -14.77
N ASN A 198 6.13 -3.71 -14.33
CA ASN A 198 4.95 -4.46 -13.92
C ASN A 198 5.36 -5.70 -13.09
N SER A 199 4.37 -6.37 -12.50
CA SER A 199 4.58 -7.69 -11.86
C SER A 199 4.89 -8.79 -12.88
N GLY A 200 4.45 -8.61 -14.13
CA GLY A 200 4.54 -9.63 -15.18
C GLY A 200 3.50 -10.74 -15.04
N GLY A 201 2.58 -10.64 -14.06
CA GLY A 201 1.45 -11.55 -13.86
C GLY A 201 0.10 -10.82 -13.93
N ASP A 202 -0.97 -11.55 -13.60
CA ASP A 202 -2.36 -11.10 -13.64
C ASP A 202 -2.70 -10.15 -12.47
N ARG A 203 -1.89 -10.18 -11.39
CA ARG A 203 -2.12 -9.33 -10.22
C ARG A 203 -1.71 -7.87 -10.45
N THR A 204 -2.61 -6.96 -10.08
CA THR A 204 -2.31 -5.52 -10.02
C THR A 204 -1.69 -5.09 -8.68
N TYR A 205 -0.95 -3.98 -8.71
CA TYR A 205 -0.29 -3.40 -7.54
C TYR A 205 -0.80 -1.99 -7.32
N MET A 206 -0.78 -1.53 -6.07
CA MET A 206 -1.11 -0.15 -5.72
C MET A 206 -0.06 0.46 -4.81
N ALA A 207 0.26 1.74 -5.03
CA ALA A 207 1.12 2.50 -4.15
C ALA A 207 0.44 2.74 -2.80
N PHE A 208 1.19 2.68 -1.70
CA PHE A 208 0.75 3.30 -0.47
C PHE A 208 0.64 4.82 -0.67
N PRO A 209 -0.27 5.50 0.05
CA PRO A 209 -0.32 6.95 -0.03
C PRO A 209 0.95 7.53 0.58
N PRO A 210 1.40 8.70 0.11
CA PRO A 210 2.48 9.42 0.77
C PRO A 210 2.16 9.65 2.24
N LEU A 211 3.18 9.75 3.09
CA LEU A 211 2.99 10.15 4.48
C LEU A 211 2.79 11.66 4.62
N ILE A 212 2.25 12.09 5.75
CA ILE A 212 2.23 13.49 6.19
C ILE A 212 2.95 13.64 7.54
N LEU A 213 3.33 14.88 7.86
CA LEU A 213 3.90 15.22 9.16
C LEU A 213 2.92 16.03 10.02
N ASP A 214 3.02 15.87 11.34
CA ASP A 214 2.40 16.77 12.32
C ASP A 214 3.22 18.06 12.52
N SER A 215 2.77 18.93 13.43
CA SER A 215 3.47 20.18 13.77
C SER A 215 4.84 19.97 14.42
N ASP A 216 5.11 18.77 14.94
CA ASP A 216 6.39 18.41 15.56
C ASP A 216 7.36 17.77 14.55
N ASN A 217 6.97 17.71 13.26
CA ASN A 217 7.63 17.00 12.16
C ASN A 217 7.65 15.47 12.34
N ALA A 218 6.73 14.91 13.12
CA ALA A 218 6.56 13.46 13.26
C ALA A 218 5.63 12.92 12.18
N PHE A 219 5.83 11.67 11.75
CA PHE A 219 4.85 11.02 10.87
C PHE A 219 3.48 10.94 11.55
N ALA A 220 2.43 11.36 10.83
CA ALA A 220 1.09 11.58 11.37
C ALA A 220 -0.01 10.87 10.57
N GLY A 221 0.37 9.85 9.79
CA GLY A 221 -0.52 9.07 8.94
C GLY A 221 -0.29 9.33 7.45
N THR A 222 -1.29 8.97 6.65
CA THR A 222 -1.27 9.03 5.19
C THR A 222 -1.89 10.31 4.64
N TRP A 223 -1.42 10.72 3.46
CA TRP A 223 -1.90 11.89 2.74
C TRP A 223 -3.25 11.65 2.08
N ASP A 224 -4.16 12.61 2.23
CA ASP A 224 -5.48 12.65 1.58
C ASP A 224 -5.62 13.94 0.78
N ALA A 225 -5.80 13.81 -0.54
CA ALA A 225 -5.95 14.92 -1.47
C ALA A 225 -7.12 15.86 -1.15
N THR A 226 -8.11 15.40 -0.38
CA THR A 226 -9.27 16.21 0.03
C THR A 226 -9.04 17.02 1.29
N LEU A 227 -8.06 16.62 2.11
CA LEU A 227 -7.73 17.26 3.38
C LEU A 227 -6.40 18.03 3.30
N HIS A 228 -5.52 17.64 2.38
CA HIS A 228 -4.14 18.09 2.34
C HIS A 228 -3.69 18.47 0.92
N PRO A 229 -2.94 19.58 0.76
CA PRO A 229 -2.31 19.90 -0.52
C PRO A 229 -1.16 18.93 -0.81
N GLU A 230 -0.76 18.78 -2.08
CA GLU A 230 0.38 17.93 -2.48
C GLU A 230 1.68 18.31 -1.75
N SER A 231 1.87 19.59 -1.40
CA SER A 231 3.04 20.06 -0.65
C SER A 231 3.14 19.53 0.79
N ALA A 232 2.10 18.83 1.29
CA ALA A 232 2.10 18.21 2.61
C ALA A 232 2.72 16.81 2.63
N GLN A 233 3.00 16.22 1.46
CA GLN A 233 3.60 14.89 1.35
C GLN A 233 5.03 14.89 1.92
N ALA A 234 5.36 13.86 2.69
CA ALA A 234 6.60 13.75 3.43
C ALA A 234 7.41 12.51 2.99
N SER A 235 8.68 12.73 2.68
CA SER A 235 9.67 11.68 2.41
C SER A 235 10.61 11.42 3.60
N SER A 236 10.57 12.29 4.61
CA SER A 236 11.41 12.23 5.81
C SER A 236 10.70 12.89 7.00
N GLY A 237 10.92 12.38 8.20
CA GLY A 237 10.28 12.85 9.42
C GLY A 237 10.77 12.13 10.68
N PHE A 238 10.24 12.51 11.84
CA PHE A 238 10.51 11.83 13.11
C PHE A 238 9.54 10.67 13.32
N TYR A 239 10.02 9.59 13.95
CA TYR A 239 9.14 8.55 14.46
C TYR A 239 8.58 8.97 15.82
N ARG A 240 7.26 8.88 15.96
CA ARG A 240 6.53 9.10 17.22
C ARG A 240 5.41 8.08 17.33
N ASP A 241 5.30 7.47 18.49
CA ASP A 241 4.18 6.58 18.82
C ASP A 241 3.66 6.90 20.21
N SER A 242 2.56 7.67 20.28
CA SER A 242 1.93 8.07 21.54
C SER A 242 1.25 6.92 22.29
N THR A 243 1.12 5.75 21.66
CA THR A 243 0.54 4.55 22.27
C THR A 243 1.62 3.66 22.90
N ASN A 244 2.87 3.81 22.48
CA ASN A 244 4.00 3.08 23.03
C ASN A 244 4.50 3.73 24.33
N THR A 245 4.16 3.12 25.48
CA THR A 245 4.58 3.59 26.79
C THR A 245 6.08 3.48 27.04
N ASP A 246 6.79 2.64 26.31
CA ASP A 246 8.24 2.49 26.46
C ASP A 246 8.98 3.74 25.98
N LEU A 247 8.35 4.55 25.12
CA LEU A 247 8.89 5.83 24.65
C LEU A 247 8.46 7.03 25.51
N ALA A 248 7.70 6.82 26.60
CA ALA A 248 7.15 7.93 27.40
C ALA A 248 8.23 8.85 27.98
N SER A 249 9.39 8.31 28.37
CA SER A 249 10.55 9.07 28.87
C SER A 249 11.11 10.05 27.84
N TRP A 250 10.86 9.81 26.55
CA TRP A 250 11.36 10.60 25.42
C TRP A 250 10.23 11.31 24.67
N SER A 251 9.17 11.67 25.40
CA SER A 251 7.98 12.33 24.85
C SER A 251 7.36 11.58 23.66
N TYR A 252 7.44 10.25 23.68
CA TYR A 252 6.94 9.33 22.66
C TYR A 252 7.69 9.37 21.31
N PHE A 253 8.83 10.06 21.24
CA PHE A 253 9.69 10.04 20.06
C PHE A 253 10.72 8.92 20.16
N LEU A 254 11.09 8.35 19.00
CA LEU A 254 12.30 7.55 18.92
C LEU A 254 13.51 8.49 18.82
N THR A 255 14.18 8.67 19.94
CA THR A 255 15.40 9.46 20.08
C THR A 255 16.64 8.59 20.10
N TRP A 256 17.82 9.20 19.99
CA TRP A 256 19.08 8.49 20.11
C TRP A 256 19.22 7.82 21.48
N TYR A 257 18.81 8.48 22.57
CA TYR A 257 18.85 7.85 23.89
C TYR A 257 17.88 6.66 23.99
N ALA A 258 16.66 6.78 23.46
CA ALA A 258 15.71 5.67 23.42
C ALA A 258 16.27 4.47 22.64
N PHE A 259 16.86 4.72 21.47
CA PHE A 259 17.47 3.70 20.63
C PHE A 259 18.67 3.03 21.31
N SER A 260 19.59 3.81 21.87
CA SER A 260 20.75 3.30 22.60
C SER A 260 20.35 2.48 23.84
N PHE A 261 19.34 2.93 24.57
CA PHE A 261 18.81 2.21 25.73
C PHE A 261 18.20 0.87 25.32
N GLY A 262 17.32 0.84 24.31
CA GLY A 262 16.71 -0.40 23.81
C GLY A 262 17.75 -1.41 23.30
N ALA A 263 18.73 -0.94 22.52
CA ALA A 263 19.83 -1.79 22.05
C ALA A 263 20.66 -2.39 23.20
N GLU A 264 20.85 -1.64 24.29
CA GLU A 264 21.54 -2.12 25.47
C GLU A 264 20.70 -3.12 26.27
N VAL A 265 19.39 -2.90 26.39
CA VAL A 265 18.45 -3.86 26.99
C VAL A 265 18.52 -5.21 26.28
N ASP A 266 18.48 -5.21 24.94
CA ASP A 266 18.61 -6.42 24.13
C ASP A 266 19.96 -7.11 24.36
N HIS A 267 21.04 -6.34 24.43
CA HIS A 267 22.37 -6.87 24.70
C HIS A 267 22.46 -7.52 26.09
N ILE A 268 22.04 -6.82 27.14
CA ILE A 268 22.05 -7.35 28.51
C ILE A 268 21.18 -8.60 28.60
N THR A 269 20.01 -8.59 27.95
CA THR A 269 19.13 -9.77 27.87
C THR A 269 19.85 -10.95 27.22
N SER A 270 20.61 -10.72 26.15
CA SER A 270 21.40 -11.79 25.51
C SER A 270 22.46 -12.38 26.44
N LEU A 271 23.14 -11.54 27.24
CA LEU A 271 24.12 -11.97 28.25
C LEU A 271 23.46 -12.75 29.40
N ILE A 272 22.19 -12.48 29.69
CA ILE A 272 21.44 -13.25 30.69
C ILE A 272 21.08 -14.63 30.13
N VAL A 273 20.58 -14.66 28.90
CA VAL A 273 20.18 -15.91 28.23
C VAL A 273 21.36 -16.85 28.02
N ASP A 274 22.55 -16.33 27.70
CA ASP A 274 23.75 -17.15 27.51
C ASP A 274 24.48 -17.53 28.82
N GLY A 275 24.01 -16.99 29.96
CA GLY A 275 24.53 -17.26 31.30
C GLY A 275 25.77 -16.45 31.70
N THR A 276 26.20 -15.49 30.88
CA THR A 276 27.30 -14.56 31.20
C THR A 276 26.93 -13.61 32.35
N LEU A 277 25.67 -13.22 32.44
CA LEU A 277 25.12 -12.36 33.49
C LEU A 277 23.97 -13.07 34.22
N ALA A 278 23.97 -13.06 35.55
CA ALA A 278 22.85 -13.59 36.30
C ALA A 278 21.67 -12.60 36.27
N SER A 279 20.45 -13.08 35.96
CA SER A 279 19.24 -12.25 35.96
C SER A 279 19.01 -11.52 37.28
N SER A 280 19.37 -12.16 38.41
CA SER A 280 19.31 -11.56 39.76
C SER A 280 20.26 -10.38 39.99
N SER A 281 21.18 -10.12 39.06
CA SER A 281 22.06 -8.94 39.11
C SER A 281 21.43 -7.72 38.42
N VAL A 282 20.34 -7.94 37.68
CA VAL A 282 19.61 -6.93 36.92
C VAL A 282 18.22 -6.69 37.50
N ASP A 283 17.54 -7.73 37.98
CA ASP A 283 16.30 -7.63 38.77
C ASP A 283 16.58 -6.90 40.09
N LEU A 284 16.31 -5.59 40.09
CA LEU A 284 16.69 -4.65 41.14
C LEU A 284 15.48 -3.87 41.69
N ASP A 285 14.34 -3.90 41.00
CA ASP A 285 13.12 -3.19 41.41
C ASP A 285 12.23 -4.02 42.37
N GLY A 286 12.52 -5.32 42.52
CA GLY A 286 11.78 -6.23 43.41
C GLY A 286 10.43 -6.71 42.86
N THR A 287 10.15 -6.41 41.58
CA THR A 287 9.02 -6.93 40.80
C THR A 287 9.40 -8.29 40.22
N ALA A 288 8.43 -9.20 40.09
CA ALA A 288 8.72 -10.50 39.49
C ALA A 288 8.99 -10.35 37.99
N GLY A 289 10.23 -10.64 37.58
CA GLY A 289 10.67 -10.60 36.19
C GLY A 289 11.39 -9.30 35.83
N LEU A 290 12.06 -9.28 34.68
CA LEU A 290 12.82 -8.11 34.23
C LEU A 290 11.92 -7.10 33.54
N THR A 291 11.95 -5.86 34.00
CA THR A 291 11.24 -4.72 33.42
C THR A 291 12.22 -3.67 32.89
N GLY A 292 11.72 -2.67 32.14
CA GLY A 292 12.54 -1.52 31.73
C GLY A 292 13.16 -0.77 32.92
N THR A 293 12.49 -0.79 34.09
CA THR A 293 13.01 -0.19 35.32
C THR A 293 14.27 -0.91 35.81
N ASP A 294 14.28 -2.24 35.76
CA ASP A 294 15.44 -3.06 36.16
C ASP A 294 16.67 -2.73 35.33
N PHE A 295 16.50 -2.67 34.00
CA PHE A 295 17.60 -2.30 33.11
C PHE A 295 18.08 -0.87 33.34
N ALA A 296 17.16 0.09 33.56
CA ALA A 296 17.52 1.47 33.90
C ALA A 296 18.30 1.55 35.22
N MET A 297 17.88 0.82 36.26
CA MET A 297 18.59 0.75 37.55
C MET A 297 19.96 0.10 37.41
N TYR A 298 20.07 -0.98 36.64
CA TYR A 298 21.34 -1.66 36.39
C TYR A 298 22.33 -0.75 35.67
N MET A 299 21.90 -0.08 34.59
CA MET A 299 22.75 0.86 33.84
C MET A 299 23.12 2.08 34.68
N GLY A 300 22.18 2.66 35.41
CA GLY A 300 22.42 3.81 36.29
C GLY A 300 23.39 3.48 37.43
N GLY A 301 23.21 2.32 38.07
CA GLY A 301 24.14 1.82 39.10
C GLY A 301 25.53 1.51 38.55
N SER A 302 25.61 0.95 37.34
CA SER A 302 26.88 0.69 36.65
C SER A 302 27.61 1.99 36.31
N ALA A 303 26.90 3.03 35.87
CA ALA A 303 27.47 4.35 35.58
C ALA A 303 28.05 5.04 36.83
N GLN A 304 27.43 4.82 38.00
CA GLN A 304 27.95 5.34 39.27
C GLN A 304 29.25 4.65 39.70
N GLN A 305 29.38 3.35 39.43
CA GLN A 305 30.58 2.58 39.76
C GLN A 305 31.72 2.83 38.77
N ASP A 306 31.39 2.95 37.49
CA ASP A 306 32.32 3.23 36.41
C ASP A 306 31.71 4.24 35.41
N PRO A 307 32.09 5.53 35.53
CA PRO A 307 31.58 6.59 34.65
C PRO A 307 31.96 6.43 33.18
N THR A 308 32.86 5.51 32.84
CA THR A 308 33.32 5.26 31.47
C THR A 308 32.53 4.16 30.76
N LYS A 309 31.60 3.49 31.46
CA LYS A 309 30.70 2.50 30.89
C LYS A 309 29.84 3.09 29.77
N THR A 310 29.77 2.38 28.65
CA THR A 310 28.96 2.73 27.49
C THR A 310 27.99 1.63 27.13
N THR A 311 26.92 1.98 26.44
CA THR A 311 26.07 1.05 25.69
C THR A 311 26.81 0.42 24.52
N VAL A 312 26.22 -0.61 23.91
CA VAL A 312 26.67 -1.21 22.65
C VAL A 312 26.75 -0.23 21.49
N THR A 313 26.02 0.89 21.57
CA THR A 313 26.08 1.99 20.58
C THR A 313 27.21 3.00 20.87
N GLY A 314 27.95 2.83 21.96
CA GLY A 314 29.02 3.73 22.39
C GLY A 314 28.58 4.93 23.22
N LEU A 315 27.27 5.14 23.44
CA LEU A 315 26.75 6.18 24.32
C LEU A 315 27.08 5.85 25.79
N LEU A 316 27.65 6.79 26.55
CA LEU A 316 27.92 6.61 27.98
C LEU A 316 26.61 6.33 28.74
N TYR A 317 26.62 5.36 29.65
CA TYR A 317 25.46 5.09 30.50
C TYR A 317 25.06 6.35 31.28
N ALA A 318 26.02 7.13 31.76
CA ALA A 318 25.76 8.37 32.49
C ALA A 318 24.96 9.42 31.65
N ALA A 319 25.02 9.37 30.32
CA ALA A 319 24.28 10.29 29.47
C ALA A 319 22.77 9.96 29.43
N LEU A 320 22.39 8.70 29.67
CA LEU A 320 21.01 8.23 29.64
C LEU A 320 20.18 8.69 30.85
N PHE A 321 20.80 9.22 31.91
CA PHE A 321 20.12 9.54 33.16
C PHE A 321 20.15 11.03 33.48
N ASP A 322 19.02 11.55 33.94
CA ASP A 322 18.92 12.91 34.42
C ASP A 322 19.44 12.99 35.87
N ALA A 323 20.48 13.79 36.09
CA ALA A 323 21.13 13.90 37.38
C ALA A 323 20.25 14.51 38.49
N THR A 324 19.13 15.15 38.14
CA THR A 324 18.22 15.82 39.08
C THR A 324 17.12 14.89 39.55
N THR A 325 16.56 14.11 38.63
CA THR A 325 15.41 13.22 38.87
C THR A 325 15.83 11.77 39.11
N GLY A 326 17.03 11.39 38.66
CA GLY A 326 17.53 10.01 38.68
C GLY A 326 16.85 9.08 37.67
N GLY A 327 15.89 9.60 36.88
CA GLY A 327 15.21 8.87 35.83
C GLY A 327 15.95 8.93 34.49
N LEU A 328 15.38 8.28 33.47
CA LEU A 328 15.87 8.39 32.10
C LEU A 328 15.77 9.85 31.63
N LYS A 329 16.84 10.33 31.00
CA LYS A 329 16.93 11.69 30.47
C LYS A 329 16.20 11.78 29.14
N ASN A 330 15.35 12.79 29.02
CA ASN A 330 14.68 13.12 27.77
C ASN A 330 15.59 13.99 26.89
N ASP A 331 15.86 13.54 25.67
CA ASP A 331 16.65 14.23 24.63
C ASP A 331 15.80 14.62 23.41
N SER A 332 14.46 14.64 23.51
CA SER A 332 13.57 14.85 22.36
C SER A 332 13.35 16.32 21.96
N ASP A 333 14.00 17.28 22.62
CA ASP A 333 13.79 18.72 22.40
C ASP A 333 14.51 19.27 21.15
N HIS A 334 15.39 18.48 20.54
CA HIS A 334 16.09 18.79 19.31
C HIS A 334 16.20 17.56 18.40
N ALA A 335 16.65 17.76 17.15
CA ALA A 335 16.96 16.67 16.23
C ALA A 335 18.35 16.10 16.54
N PHE A 336 18.54 14.80 16.31
CA PHE A 336 19.82 14.15 16.49
C PHE A 336 20.88 14.71 15.54
N ASP A 337 22.04 15.09 16.10
CA ASP A 337 23.22 15.48 15.35
C ASP A 337 24.31 14.40 15.46
N PRO A 338 24.66 13.69 14.37
CA PRO A 338 25.69 12.66 14.42
C PRO A 338 27.08 13.19 14.78
N THR A 339 27.32 14.51 14.68
CA THR A 339 28.58 15.14 15.10
C THR A 339 28.66 15.37 16.61
N ASP A 340 27.53 15.29 17.33
CA ASP A 340 27.43 15.38 18.78
C ASP A 340 26.43 14.35 19.34
N ALA A 341 26.71 13.07 19.07
CA ALA A 341 25.84 11.98 19.49
C ALA A 341 25.64 11.91 21.02
N ALA A 342 26.50 12.55 21.83
CA ALA A 342 26.35 12.60 23.28
C ALA A 342 25.16 13.46 23.73
N SER A 343 24.79 14.48 22.94
CA SER A 343 23.65 15.36 23.24
C SER A 343 22.29 14.69 22.99
N GLY A 344 22.26 13.60 22.22
CA GLY A 344 21.05 12.89 21.88
C GLY A 344 20.26 13.57 20.75
N GLY A 345 18.95 13.39 20.74
CA GLY A 345 18.04 14.03 19.81
C GLY A 345 17.06 13.07 19.14
N LYS A 346 15.97 13.62 18.59
CA LYS A 346 15.01 12.88 17.75
C LYS A 346 15.70 12.36 16.48
N MET A 347 15.54 11.07 16.21
CA MET A 347 16.12 10.44 15.02
C MET A 347 15.26 10.73 13.79
N THR A 348 15.89 11.15 12.69
CA THR A 348 15.22 11.44 11.42
C THR A 348 15.18 10.20 10.54
N PHE A 349 14.00 9.82 10.07
CA PHE A 349 13.81 8.63 9.25
C PHE A 349 13.36 9.00 7.84
N ASN A 350 13.83 8.25 6.86
CA ASN A 350 13.41 8.35 5.47
C ASN A 350 12.43 7.23 5.13
N VAL A 351 11.45 7.52 4.29
CA VAL A 351 10.55 6.50 3.74
C VAL A 351 11.33 5.55 2.83
N GLU A 352 11.23 4.25 3.11
CA GLU A 352 11.86 3.19 2.31
C GLU A 352 11.01 2.81 1.10
N ARG A 353 11.66 2.39 0.01
CA ARG A 353 11.06 2.27 -1.34
C ARG A 353 10.15 1.06 -1.55
N ASP A 354 9.77 0.36 -0.50
CA ASP A 354 8.75 -0.68 -0.60
C ASP A 354 7.37 -0.05 -0.52
N CYS A 355 7.01 0.59 -1.62
CA CYS A 355 6.00 1.62 -1.62
C CYS A 355 4.70 1.17 -2.32
N ALA A 356 4.60 -0.11 -2.66
CA ALA A 356 3.41 -0.69 -3.26
C ALA A 356 3.09 -2.07 -2.70
N VAL A 357 1.82 -2.44 -2.83
CA VAL A 357 1.25 -3.67 -2.31
C VAL A 357 0.47 -4.40 -3.40
N PRO A 358 0.54 -5.74 -3.47
CA PRO A 358 -0.38 -6.53 -4.29
C PRO A 358 -1.82 -6.32 -3.85
N VAL A 359 -2.73 -6.13 -4.80
CA VAL A 359 -4.16 -5.95 -4.49
C VAL A 359 -5.04 -6.81 -5.40
N ASP A 360 -6.19 -7.19 -4.88
CA ASP A 360 -7.32 -7.64 -5.67
C ASP A 360 -8.16 -6.40 -6.03
N ALA A 361 -8.30 -6.15 -7.34
CA ALA A 361 -9.03 -4.99 -7.84
C ALA A 361 -10.28 -5.43 -8.59
N THR A 362 -11.40 -4.75 -8.33
CA THR A 362 -12.62 -4.88 -9.14
C THR A 362 -13.16 -3.53 -9.57
N ILE A 363 -13.83 -3.51 -10.72
CA ILE A 363 -14.50 -2.31 -11.25
C ILE A 363 -15.98 -2.59 -11.41
N ASP A 364 -16.81 -1.90 -10.63
CA ASP A 364 -18.25 -1.91 -10.85
C ASP A 364 -18.60 -0.96 -11.99
N PHE A 365 -19.12 -1.53 -13.08
CA PHE A 365 -19.56 -0.81 -14.25
C PHE A 365 -21.07 -0.62 -14.21
N ASP A 366 -21.53 0.63 -14.18
CA ASP A 366 -22.93 1.02 -14.37
C ASP A 366 -22.94 2.14 -15.41
N ALA A 367 -23.07 1.77 -16.69
CA ALA A 367 -22.99 2.72 -17.78
C ALA A 367 -24.25 2.75 -18.64
N THR A 368 -24.58 3.94 -19.09
CA THR A 368 -25.67 4.19 -20.03
C THR A 368 -25.09 4.61 -21.37
N PHE A 369 -25.29 3.77 -22.38
CA PHE A 369 -24.97 4.03 -23.77
C PHE A 369 -26.15 4.68 -24.46
N THR A 370 -25.85 5.74 -25.23
CA THR A 370 -26.81 6.36 -26.13
C THR A 370 -26.40 6.07 -27.56
N ARG A 371 -27.36 5.70 -28.39
CA ARG A 371 -27.13 5.43 -29.82
C ARG A 371 -26.51 6.64 -30.50
N CYS A 372 -25.39 6.42 -31.19
CA CYS A 372 -24.78 7.46 -32.02
C CYS A 372 -25.78 7.97 -33.07
N THR A 373 -25.88 9.29 -33.22
CA THR A 373 -26.67 9.93 -34.28
C THR A 373 -25.90 10.04 -35.60
N THR A 374 -24.60 9.79 -35.57
CA THR A 374 -23.65 9.82 -36.69
C THR A 374 -22.80 8.54 -36.67
N ASP A 375 -22.18 8.20 -37.79
CA ASP A 375 -21.25 7.06 -37.84
C ASP A 375 -20.12 7.26 -36.83
N ASN A 376 -19.87 6.24 -36.00
CA ASN A 376 -18.85 6.22 -34.95
C ASN A 376 -18.93 7.40 -33.97
N CYS A 377 -20.13 7.93 -33.74
CA CYS A 377 -20.35 9.07 -32.85
C CYS A 377 -19.50 10.32 -33.25
N ALA A 378 -19.16 10.45 -34.54
CA ALA A 378 -18.36 11.56 -35.01
C ALA A 378 -18.99 12.92 -34.66
N GLY A 379 -18.20 13.79 -34.02
CA GLY A 379 -18.56 15.18 -33.71
C GLY A 379 -19.11 15.43 -32.30
N ASP A 380 -19.16 14.43 -31.43
CA ASP A 380 -19.58 14.62 -30.03
C ASP A 380 -18.52 15.28 -29.13
N GLY A 381 -17.26 15.31 -29.60
CA GLY A 381 -16.18 16.09 -29.00
C GLY A 381 -15.44 15.41 -27.84
N TYR A 382 -15.75 14.15 -27.52
CA TYR A 382 -15.09 13.44 -26.41
C TYR A 382 -14.77 11.97 -26.69
N HIS A 383 -15.36 11.33 -27.72
CA HIS A 383 -14.93 9.99 -28.11
C HIS A 383 -13.76 10.03 -29.11
N VAL A 384 -12.78 9.15 -28.90
CA VAL A 384 -11.76 8.84 -29.91
C VAL A 384 -12.47 8.10 -31.04
N ALA A 385 -12.53 8.70 -32.24
CA ALA A 385 -13.19 8.10 -33.40
C ALA A 385 -12.52 6.76 -33.78
N PRO A 386 -13.17 5.59 -33.63
CA PRO A 386 -12.57 4.33 -34.02
C PRO A 386 -12.50 4.18 -35.55
N THR A 387 -11.38 3.68 -36.06
CA THR A 387 -11.38 2.97 -37.35
C THR A 387 -11.71 1.51 -37.08
N TRP A 388 -12.85 1.04 -37.59
CA TRP A 388 -13.20 -0.38 -37.56
C TRP A 388 -12.55 -1.05 -38.77
N ASP A 389 -11.22 -1.19 -38.73
CA ASP A 389 -10.46 -1.93 -39.75
C ASP A 389 -10.50 -3.43 -39.49
#